data_AF-A0A972L9B5-F1
#
_entry.id   AF-A0A972L9B5-F1
#
_cell.length_a   1.000
_cell.length_b   1.000
_cell.length_c   1.000
_cell.angle_alpha   90.00
_cell.angle_beta   90.00
_cell.angle_gamma   90.00
#
_symmetry.space_group_name_H-M   'P 1'
#
loop_
_entity.id
_entity.type
_entity.pdbx_description
1 polymer ?
#
loop_
_entity_poly.entity_id
_entity_poly.type
_entity_poly.pdbx_seq_one_letter_code
_entity_poly.pdbx_strand_id
1 'polypeptide(L)'
;FLQYKTWLKEYSKKFGLKIWAYCFMRNHVHFVCVPQSEDSLARTFNTLHMRYSQYFNRKKGAVGHLWQGRFFSCPLDEAHLYSAIRYVEKNPVSAKIVRSPENYKWSSAKGHIHKISDPVLSKDCYLTKRIEDWRGYLMEKEDERLVNDIRKNSLTGRP
;
A
#
# COMPACT_ATOMS: atom_id res chain seq x y z
N PHE A 1 4.85 10.08 8.14
CA PHE A 1 4.69 9.62 6.75
C PHE A 1 4.45 10.72 5.71
N LEU A 2 4.28 12.02 6.05
CA LEU A 2 4.10 13.07 5.02
C LEU A 2 5.20 13.04 3.95
N GLN A 3 6.47 13.11 4.38
CA GLN A 3 7.61 13.06 3.47
C GLN A 3 7.65 11.76 2.64
N TYR A 4 7.32 10.63 3.26
CA TYR A 4 7.24 9.34 2.58
C TYR A 4 6.19 9.38 1.45
N LYS A 5 4.99 9.92 1.72
CA LYS A 5 3.92 10.07 0.73
C LYS A 5 4.33 11.00 -0.42
N THR A 6 5.00 12.11 -0.11
CA THR A 6 5.52 13.04 -1.14
C THR A 6 6.49 12.35 -2.08
N TRP A 7 7.46 11.62 -1.54
CA TRP A 7 8.44 10.90 -2.36
C TRP A 7 7.86 9.68 -3.06
N LEU A 8 6.87 9.01 -2.46
CA LEU A 8 6.14 7.93 -3.13
C LEU A 8 5.49 8.46 -4.40
N LYS A 9 4.77 9.59 -4.33
CA LYS A 9 4.19 10.24 -5.51
C LYS A 9 5.24 10.56 -6.57
N GLU A 10 6.36 11.14 -6.16
CA GLU A 10 7.44 11.54 -7.06
C GLU A 10 8.05 10.33 -7.78
N TYR A 11 8.46 9.31 -7.03
CA TYR A 11 9.16 8.15 -7.57
C TYR A 11 8.24 7.13 -8.23
N SER A 12 6.98 7.04 -7.83
CA SER A 12 6.00 6.23 -8.55
C SER A 12 5.77 6.80 -9.95
N LYS A 13 5.60 8.12 -10.06
CA LYS A 13 5.48 8.80 -11.36
C LYS A 13 6.77 8.69 -12.18
N LYS A 14 7.93 8.93 -11.57
CA LYS A 14 9.23 8.92 -12.26
C LYS A 14 9.57 7.57 -12.91
N PHE A 15 9.19 6.47 -12.27
CA PHE A 15 9.56 5.12 -12.71
C PHE A 15 8.38 4.29 -13.23
N GLY A 16 7.23 4.92 -13.48
CA GLY A 16 6.08 4.28 -14.10
C GLY A 16 5.39 3.23 -13.20
N LEU A 17 5.23 3.51 -11.91
CA LEU A 17 4.49 2.66 -10.99
C LEU A 17 3.13 3.30 -10.66
N LYS A 18 2.05 2.66 -11.10
CA LYS A 18 0.70 3.09 -10.73
C LYS A 18 0.35 2.51 -9.35
N ILE A 19 -0.17 3.34 -8.46
CA ILE A 19 -0.59 2.91 -7.12
C ILE A 19 -2.11 2.82 -7.10
N TRP A 20 -2.66 1.64 -6.79
CA TRP A 20 -4.09 1.40 -6.68
C TRP A 20 -4.58 1.40 -5.24
N ALA A 21 -3.77 0.93 -4.28
CA ALA A 21 -4.06 1.07 -2.86
C ALA A 21 -2.75 1.14 -2.07
N TYR A 22 -2.77 1.74 -0.89
CA TYR A 22 -1.63 1.76 0.02
C TYR A 22 -2.08 1.85 1.49
N CYS A 23 -1.25 1.36 2.41
CA CYS A 23 -1.39 1.62 3.84
C CYS A 23 -0.02 1.69 4.52
N PHE A 24 0.29 2.80 5.20
CA PHE A 24 1.53 2.98 5.95
C PHE A 24 1.31 2.70 7.43
N MET A 25 1.73 1.52 7.88
CA MET A 25 1.73 1.13 9.29
C MET A 25 3.01 1.64 9.97
N ARG A 26 3.02 1.65 11.30
CA ARG A 26 4.20 2.12 12.06
C ARG A 26 5.45 1.25 11.86
N ASN A 27 5.26 -0.03 11.55
CA ASN A 27 6.31 -1.04 11.44
C ASN A 27 6.50 -1.58 10.00
N HIS A 28 5.57 -1.33 9.08
CA HIS A 28 5.65 -1.78 7.69
C HIS A 28 4.74 -0.94 6.78
N VAL A 29 4.85 -1.11 5.47
CA VAL A 29 4.02 -0.44 4.46
C VAL A 29 3.49 -1.47 3.47
N HIS A 30 2.23 -1.32 3.05
CA HIS A 30 1.57 -2.19 2.08
C HIS A 30 1.14 -1.40 0.85
N PHE A 31 1.19 -2.05 -0.32
CA PHE A 31 0.80 -1.46 -1.59
C PHE A 31 0.13 -2.48 -2.51
N VAL A 32 -0.84 -2.00 -3.30
CA VAL A 32 -1.29 -2.65 -4.52
C VAL A 32 -0.90 -1.75 -5.68
N CYS A 33 -0.14 -2.28 -6.64
CA CYS A 33 0.46 -1.51 -7.71
C CYS A 33 0.31 -2.18 -9.07
N VAL A 34 0.37 -1.36 -10.13
CA VAL A 34 0.49 -1.83 -11.51
C VAL A 34 1.78 -1.25 -12.10
N PRO A 35 2.83 -2.07 -12.29
CA PRO A 35 4.06 -1.63 -12.93
C PRO A 35 3.84 -1.40 -14.43
N GLN A 36 4.42 -0.33 -14.98
CA GLN A 36 4.39 -0.07 -16.43
C GLN A 36 5.59 -0.68 -17.17
N SER A 37 6.62 -1.09 -16.42
CA SER A 37 7.80 -1.81 -16.89
C SER A 37 8.28 -2.79 -15.82
N GLU A 38 9.08 -3.79 -16.21
CA GLU A 38 9.59 -4.83 -15.30
C GLU A 38 10.37 -4.26 -14.10
N ASP A 39 11.03 -3.11 -14.29
CA ASP A 39 11.85 -2.42 -13.31
C ASP A 39 11.10 -1.38 -12.46
N SER A 40 9.82 -1.09 -12.75
CA SER A 40 9.06 -0.01 -12.07
C SER A 40 9.05 -0.18 -10.55
N LEU A 41 8.71 -1.39 -10.07
CA LEU A 41 8.67 -1.70 -8.63
C LEU A 41 10.05 -1.50 -7.98
N ALA A 42 11.08 -2.10 -8.57
CA ALA A 42 12.43 -2.08 -8.04
C ALA A 42 12.97 -0.66 -7.95
N ARG A 43 12.82 0.15 -9.01
CA ARG A 43 13.33 1.52 -9.05
C ARG A 43 12.57 2.47 -8.14
N THR A 44 11.24 2.36 -8.09
CA THR A 44 10.43 3.17 -7.16
C THR A 44 10.80 2.89 -5.72
N PHE A 45 10.75 1.62 -5.28
CA PHE A 45 10.94 1.30 -3.87
C PHE A 45 12.40 1.40 -3.43
N ASN A 46 13.38 1.06 -4.26
CA ASN A 46 14.80 1.28 -3.93
C ASN A 46 15.06 2.77 -3.67
N THR A 47 14.68 3.64 -4.61
CA THR A 47 14.90 5.08 -4.49
C THR A 47 14.15 5.66 -3.29
N LEU A 48 12.88 5.32 -3.12
CA LEU A 48 12.03 5.79 -2.03
C LEU A 48 12.58 5.36 -0.66
N HIS A 49 12.89 4.08 -0.50
CA HIS A 49 13.33 3.52 0.77
C HIS A 49 14.72 4.02 1.16
N MET A 50 15.64 4.15 0.20
CA MET A 50 16.95 4.74 0.41
C MET A 50 16.83 6.19 0.91
N ARG A 51 16.10 7.04 0.16
CA ARG A 51 15.91 8.46 0.52
C ARG A 51 15.22 8.63 1.86
N TYR A 52 14.20 7.81 2.14
CA TYR A 52 13.49 7.85 3.42
C TYR A 52 14.34 7.38 4.60
N SER A 53 15.19 6.37 4.41
CA SER A 53 16.13 5.93 5.45
C SER A 53 17.09 7.05 5.84
N GLN A 54 17.70 7.71 4.84
CA GLN A 54 18.61 8.84 5.07
C GLN A 54 17.89 9.99 5.80
N TYR A 55 16.70 10.35 5.35
CA TYR A 55 15.88 11.38 5.99
C TYR A 55 15.52 11.05 7.44
N PHE A 56 15.04 9.83 7.68
CA PHE A 56 14.61 9.39 9.00
C PHE A 56 15.79 9.34 9.97
N ASN A 57 16.90 8.73 9.55
CA ASN A 57 18.12 8.63 10.35
C ASN A 57 18.67 10.00 10.72
N ARG A 58 18.80 10.92 9.75
CA ARG A 58 19.21 12.30 10.01
C ARG A 58 18.29 13.01 11.00
N LYS A 59 16.97 12.83 10.84
CA LYS A 59 15.97 13.45 11.73
C LYS A 59 15.96 12.87 13.14
N LYS A 60 16.38 11.61 13.30
CA LYS A 60 16.38 10.89 14.57
C LYS A 60 17.75 10.82 15.24
N GLY A 61 18.81 11.33 14.60
CA GLY A 61 20.19 11.12 15.07
C GLY A 61 20.56 9.64 15.11
N ALA A 62 19.90 8.80 14.30
CA ALA A 62 20.09 7.35 14.29
C ALA A 62 21.05 6.96 13.15
N VAL A 63 21.68 5.79 13.30
CA VAL A 63 22.53 5.17 12.29
C VAL A 63 22.06 3.73 12.02
N GLY A 64 22.43 3.17 10.87
CA GLY A 64 22.05 1.81 10.49
C GLY A 64 20.78 1.70 9.62
N HIS A 65 20.28 0.49 9.48
CA HIS A 65 19.16 0.16 8.57
C HIS A 65 17.80 0.55 9.16
N LEU A 66 17.01 1.30 8.40
CA LEU A 66 15.61 1.59 8.75
C LEU A 66 14.67 0.44 8.37
N TRP A 67 14.89 -0.17 7.19
CA TRP A 67 14.05 -1.24 6.67
C TRP A 67 14.64 -2.59 7.00
N GLN A 68 13.80 -3.55 7.38
CA GLN A 68 14.21 -4.91 7.71
C GLN A 68 14.82 -5.67 6.52
N GLY A 69 14.53 -5.26 5.29
CA GLY A 69 15.05 -5.89 4.08
C GLY A 69 14.51 -5.27 2.79
N ARG A 70 14.66 -6.01 1.69
CA ARG A 70 14.04 -5.68 0.41
C ARG A 70 12.51 -5.80 0.51
N PHE A 71 11.79 -5.13 -0.39
CA PHE A 71 10.35 -5.35 -0.50
C PHE A 71 10.07 -6.78 -0.99
N PHE A 72 8.90 -7.29 -0.62
CA PHE A 72 8.33 -8.52 -1.13
C PHE A 72 7.19 -8.18 -2.10
N SER A 73 7.02 -8.97 -3.15
CA SER A 73 5.96 -8.76 -4.14
C SER A 73 5.42 -10.10 -4.62
N CYS A 74 4.10 -10.17 -4.81
CA CYS A 74 3.41 -11.31 -5.40
C CYS A 74 2.52 -10.79 -6.53
N PRO A 75 2.54 -11.39 -7.75
CA PRO A 75 1.55 -11.09 -8.77
C PRO A 75 0.15 -11.46 -8.27
N LEU A 76 -0.86 -10.71 -8.71
CA LEU A 76 -2.25 -10.89 -8.32
C LEU A 76 -3.07 -11.19 -9.56
N ASP A 77 -3.87 -12.25 -9.54
CA ASP A 77 -4.99 -12.38 -10.47
C ASP A 77 -6.16 -11.48 -10.03
N GLU A 78 -7.26 -11.50 -10.78
CA GLU A 78 -8.40 -10.65 -10.51
C GLU A 78 -9.07 -10.96 -9.16
N ALA A 79 -9.25 -12.23 -8.78
CA ALA A 79 -9.89 -12.58 -7.51
C ALA A 79 -9.02 -12.16 -6.31
N HIS A 80 -7.71 -12.39 -6.40
CA HIS A 80 -6.74 -12.00 -5.38
C HIS A 80 -6.60 -10.48 -5.29
N LEU A 81 -6.77 -9.74 -6.39
CA LEU A 81 -6.68 -8.28 -6.41
C LEU A 81 -7.71 -7.61 -5.50
N TYR A 82 -8.97 -8.04 -5.54
CA TYR A 82 -10.01 -7.52 -4.64
C TYR A 82 -9.58 -7.78 -3.19
N SER A 83 -9.31 -9.04 -2.85
CA SER A 83 -8.89 -9.42 -1.50
C SER A 83 -7.64 -8.65 -1.03
N ALA A 84 -6.66 -8.41 -1.89
CA ALA A 84 -5.46 -7.64 -1.58
C ALA A 84 -5.77 -6.17 -1.28
N ILE A 85 -6.57 -5.49 -2.11
CA ILE A 85 -6.97 -4.10 -1.85
C ILE A 85 -7.71 -3.99 -0.52
N ARG A 86 -8.66 -4.91 -0.28
CA ARG A 86 -9.41 -4.97 0.99
C ARG A 86 -8.47 -5.15 2.17
N TYR A 87 -7.57 -6.12 2.09
CA TYR A 87 -6.59 -6.41 3.14
C TYR A 87 -5.71 -5.20 3.44
N VAL A 88 -5.14 -4.56 2.41
CA VAL A 88 -4.26 -3.39 2.55
C VAL A 88 -4.96 -2.26 3.29
N GLU A 89 -6.19 -1.94 2.89
CA GLU A 89 -6.91 -0.78 3.43
C GLU A 89 -7.55 -1.04 4.79
N LYS A 90 -7.92 -2.28 5.06
CA LYS A 90 -8.50 -2.73 6.34
C LYS A 90 -7.45 -3.03 7.40
N ASN A 91 -6.17 -3.13 7.02
CA ASN A 91 -5.07 -3.46 7.94
C ASN A 91 -5.06 -2.66 9.26
N PRO A 92 -5.31 -1.33 9.27
CA PRO A 92 -5.40 -0.56 10.51
C PRO A 92 -6.53 -0.99 11.45
N VAL A 93 -7.66 -1.47 10.89
CA VAL A 93 -8.80 -2.01 11.64
C VAL A 93 -8.44 -3.38 12.19
N SER A 94 -7.88 -4.26 11.36
CA SER A 94 -7.42 -5.59 11.80
C SER A 94 -6.36 -5.50 12.91
N ALA A 95 -5.50 -4.48 12.87
CA ALA A 95 -4.51 -4.17 13.90
C ALA A 95 -5.09 -3.41 15.12
N LYS A 96 -6.41 -3.21 15.19
CA LYS A 96 -7.14 -2.51 16.26
C LYS A 96 -6.66 -1.07 16.51
N ILE A 97 -6.13 -0.39 15.49
CA ILE A 97 -5.65 1.01 15.58
C ILE A 97 -6.80 2.00 15.42
N VAL A 98 -7.76 1.69 14.54
CA VAL A 98 -8.98 2.48 14.30
C VAL A 98 -10.18 1.55 14.20
N ARG A 99 -11.38 2.09 14.46
CA ARG A 99 -12.64 1.33 14.31
C ARG A 99 -13.14 1.23 12.87
N SER A 100 -12.73 2.16 12.00
CA SER A 100 -13.17 2.23 10.60
C SER A 100 -11.99 2.59 9.69
N PRO A 101 -11.87 2.00 8.48
CA PRO A 101 -10.72 2.20 7.59
C PRO A 101 -10.44 3.67 7.24
N GLU A 102 -11.49 4.46 6.96
CA GLU A 102 -11.40 5.88 6.59
C GLU A 102 -10.81 6.77 7.69
N ASN A 103 -10.82 6.31 8.94
CA ASN A 103 -10.27 7.06 10.08
C ASN A 103 -8.74 6.95 10.13
N TYR A 104 -8.13 6.05 9.35
CA TYR A 104 -6.67 5.94 9.28
C TYR A 104 -6.09 6.85 8.20
N LYS A 105 -5.54 8.00 8.61
CA LYS A 105 -4.99 9.03 7.71
C LYS A 105 -3.85 8.58 6.79
N TRP A 106 -3.21 7.44 7.07
CA TRP A 106 -2.08 6.92 6.30
C TRP A 106 -2.44 5.74 5.41
N SER A 107 -3.71 5.62 5.02
CA SER A 107 -4.23 4.64 4.07
C SER A 107 -4.92 5.33 2.90
N SER A 108 -5.08 4.63 1.79
CA SER A 108 -5.91 5.04 0.65
C SER A 108 -7.42 4.88 0.91
N ALA A 109 -7.82 4.17 1.98
CA ALA A 109 -9.22 3.86 2.28
C ALA A 109 -10.14 5.09 2.27
N LYS A 110 -9.70 6.19 2.88
CA LYS A 110 -10.46 7.44 2.93
C LYS A 110 -10.69 8.02 1.52
N GLY A 111 -9.69 7.94 0.66
CA GLY A 111 -9.75 8.41 -0.72
C GLY A 111 -10.78 7.63 -1.54
N HIS A 112 -10.77 6.29 -1.41
CA HIS A 112 -11.75 5.45 -2.09
C HIS A 112 -13.17 5.58 -1.53
N ILE A 113 -13.35 5.54 -0.20
CA ILE A 113 -14.67 5.63 0.45
C ILE A 113 -15.37 6.94 0.11
N HIS A 114 -14.67 8.06 0.20
CA HIS A 114 -15.28 9.38 -0.01
C HIS A 114 -15.08 9.92 -1.43
N LYS A 115 -14.48 9.14 -2.34
CA LYS A 115 -14.14 9.56 -3.71
C LYS A 115 -13.33 10.88 -3.72
N ILE A 116 -12.44 11.05 -2.75
CA ILE A 116 -11.59 12.23 -2.62
C ILE A 116 -10.31 11.99 -3.43
N SER A 117 -9.91 12.99 -4.21
CA SER A 117 -8.65 12.97 -4.96
C SER A 117 -7.46 12.74 -4.03
N ASP A 118 -6.71 11.66 -4.30
CA ASP A 118 -5.43 11.39 -3.64
C ASP A 118 -4.30 11.54 -4.66
N PRO A 119 -3.27 12.35 -4.37
CA PRO A 119 -2.21 12.62 -5.34
C PRO A 119 -1.29 11.42 -5.63
N VAL A 120 -1.36 10.34 -4.85
CA VAL A 120 -0.61 9.10 -5.07
C VAL A 120 -1.41 8.10 -5.91
N LEU A 121 -2.73 8.08 -5.75
CA LEU A 121 -3.57 7.06 -6.37
C LEU A 121 -3.70 7.29 -7.87
N SER A 122 -3.59 6.21 -8.63
CA SER A 122 -3.84 6.22 -10.05
C SER A 122 -5.34 6.31 -10.34
N LYS A 123 -5.70 7.09 -11.36
CA LYS A 123 -7.10 7.30 -11.76
C LYS A 123 -7.68 6.14 -12.58
N ASP A 124 -6.85 5.18 -12.96
CA ASP A 124 -7.23 4.06 -13.84
C ASP A 124 -7.51 2.75 -13.08
N CYS A 125 -7.58 2.79 -11.75
CA CYS A 125 -8.03 1.67 -10.95
C CYS A 125 -9.50 1.36 -11.28
N TYR A 126 -9.74 0.33 -12.09
CA TYR A 126 -11.08 0.00 -12.57
C TYR A 126 -12.02 -0.46 -11.45
N LEU A 127 -11.48 -0.95 -10.32
CA LEU A 127 -12.29 -1.34 -9.16
C LEU A 127 -13.07 -0.15 -8.60
N THR A 128 -12.55 1.07 -8.72
CA THR A 128 -13.26 2.29 -8.26
C THR A 128 -14.56 2.56 -9.03
N LYS A 129 -14.72 1.95 -10.22
CA LYS A 129 -15.95 2.00 -11.02
C LYS A 129 -16.85 0.78 -10.79
N ARG A 130 -16.28 -0.37 -10.41
CA ARG A 130 -17.02 -1.62 -10.18
C ARG A 130 -17.57 -1.73 -8.76
N ILE A 131 -16.89 -1.15 -7.78
CA ILE A 131 -17.28 -1.17 -6.37
C ILE A 131 -17.98 0.16 -6.06
N GLU A 132 -19.31 0.13 -6.00
CA GLU A 132 -20.12 1.32 -5.72
C GLU A 132 -20.04 1.73 -4.24
N ASP A 133 -20.24 0.77 -3.33
CA ASP A 133 -20.08 0.95 -1.88
C ASP A 133 -18.72 0.42 -1.42
N TRP A 134 -17.71 1.28 -1.49
CA TRP A 134 -16.36 0.94 -1.03
C TRP A 134 -16.30 0.68 0.48
N ARG A 135 -17.16 1.34 1.27
CA ARG A 135 -17.18 1.11 2.72
C ARG A 135 -17.74 -0.28 3.01
N GLY A 136 -18.89 -0.62 2.43
CA GLY A 136 -19.49 -1.97 2.53
C GLY A 136 -18.50 -3.04 2.09
N TYR A 137 -17.86 -2.84 0.95
CA TYR A 137 -16.82 -3.72 0.42
C TYR A 137 -15.66 -3.98 1.40
N LEU A 138 -15.19 -2.95 2.14
CA LEU A 138 -14.13 -3.13 3.15
C LEU A 138 -14.64 -3.81 4.43
N MET A 139 -15.92 -3.65 4.75
CA MET A 139 -16.55 -4.21 5.95
C MET A 139 -17.06 -5.65 5.76
N GLU A 140 -17.15 -6.13 4.52
CA GLU A 140 -17.47 -7.53 4.22
C GLU A 140 -16.52 -8.50 4.94
N LYS A 141 -17.07 -9.67 5.25
CA LYS A 141 -16.28 -10.77 5.82
C LYS A 141 -15.25 -11.21 4.78
N GLU A 142 -13.99 -11.21 5.18
CA GLU A 142 -12.91 -11.68 4.33
C GLU A 142 -12.88 -13.21 4.32
N ASP A 143 -12.49 -13.78 3.18
CA ASP A 143 -12.10 -15.18 3.13
C ASP A 143 -10.78 -15.35 3.89
N GLU A 144 -10.84 -16.07 5.01
CA GLU A 144 -9.69 -16.31 5.88
C GLU A 144 -8.54 -17.00 5.15
N ARG A 145 -8.82 -17.85 4.15
CA ARG A 145 -7.79 -18.51 3.35
C ARG A 145 -7.02 -17.48 2.54
N LEU A 146 -7.72 -16.64 1.78
CA LEU A 146 -7.10 -15.59 0.97
C LEU A 146 -6.33 -14.58 1.82
N VAL A 147 -6.85 -14.20 2.99
CA VAL A 147 -6.13 -13.30 3.92
C VAL A 147 -4.85 -13.96 4.44
N ASN A 148 -4.90 -15.25 4.77
CA ASN A 148 -3.72 -15.97 5.24
C ASN A 148 -2.68 -16.13 4.12
N ASP A 149 -3.11 -16.37 2.89
CA ASP A 149 -2.23 -16.42 1.72
C ASP A 149 -1.58 -15.05 1.48
N ILE A 150 -2.36 -13.96 1.48
CA ILE A 150 -1.82 -12.59 1.37
C ILE A 150 -0.81 -12.32 2.49
N ARG A 151 -1.10 -12.69 3.75
CA ARG A 151 -0.17 -12.52 4.88
C ARG A 151 1.12 -13.31 4.69
N LYS A 152 1.02 -14.58 4.33
CA LYS A 152 2.18 -15.45 4.10
C LYS A 152 3.06 -14.90 2.98
N ASN A 153 2.44 -14.41 1.91
CA ASN A 153 3.14 -13.89 0.74
C ASN A 153 3.76 -12.52 1.04
N SER A 154 3.11 -11.72 1.90
CA SER A 154 3.65 -10.46 2.43
C SER A 154 4.86 -10.66 3.37
N LEU A 155 4.99 -11.84 3.99
CA LEU A 155 6.08 -12.19 4.90
C LEU A 155 7.25 -12.92 4.21
N THR A 156 6.98 -13.67 3.14
CA THR A 156 7.94 -14.58 2.50
C THR A 156 8.36 -14.17 1.08
N GLY A 157 7.57 -13.32 0.41
CA GLY A 157 7.80 -12.91 -0.97
C GLY A 157 7.66 -14.00 -2.02
N ARG A 158 6.96 -15.09 -1.71
CA ARG A 158 6.61 -16.16 -2.65
C ARG A 158 5.08 -16.32 -2.66
N PRO A 159 4.45 -16.75 -3.77
CA PRO A 159 3.02 -17.10 -3.80
C PRO A 159 2.66 -18.21 -2.82
#